data_AF-A0A381NB18-F1
#
_entry.id   AF-A0A381NB18-F1
#
_cell.length_a   1.000
_cell.length_b   1.000
_cell.length_c   1.000
_cell.angle_alpha   90.00
_cell.angle_beta   90.00
_cell.angle_gamma   90.00
#
_symmetry.space_group_name_H-M   'P 1'
#
loop_
_entity.id
_entity.type
_entity.pdbx_description
1 polymer ?
#
loop_
_entity_poly.entity_id
_entity_poly.type
_entity_poly.pdbx_seq_one_letter_code
_entity_poly.pdbx_strand_id
1 'polypeptide(L)'
;MSVDPPPLGPDELDALGAVVDAWFARTLEENPILEAVERDPDAGPMERRWFARVVGEEKDTSTIRFTLRQRMLHHETYVMPAPEENHGAFHQHLLKRNSSLVGAAFCVGEEDAVLLVGAVPASTVDAAELDRLLGTVWTAVERCFRSALRIGFASRVGGLPRAHGAS
;
A
#
# COMPACT_ATOMS: atom_id res chain seq x y z
N MET A 1 8.33 29.32 13.55
CA MET A 1 9.07 28.53 12.56
C MET A 1 9.21 27.13 13.13
N SER A 2 8.55 26.13 12.54
CA SER A 2 8.78 24.74 12.94
C SER A 2 10.17 24.38 12.45
N VAL A 3 11.09 24.06 13.36
CA VAL A 3 12.40 23.52 12.99
C VAL A 3 12.13 22.07 12.65
N ASP A 4 12.26 21.69 11.37
CA ASP A 4 12.20 20.29 10.98
C ASP A 4 13.26 19.51 11.80
N PRO A 5 12.91 18.35 12.35
CA PRO A 5 13.87 17.55 13.10
C PRO A 5 15.07 17.20 12.20
N PRO A 6 16.28 17.09 12.77
CA PRO A 6 17.47 16.70 12.01
C PRO A 6 17.24 15.35 11.31
N PRO A 7 17.88 15.12 10.14
CA PRO A 7 17.79 13.83 9.47
C PRO A 7 18.35 12.73 10.35
N LEU A 8 17.67 11.58 10.40
CA LEU A 8 18.11 10.43 11.19
C LEU A 8 19.46 9.91 10.70
N GLY A 9 20.36 9.65 11.66
CA GLY A 9 21.58 8.90 11.45
C GLY A 9 21.35 7.38 11.39
N PRO A 10 22.38 6.57 11.09
CA PRO A 10 22.27 5.11 11.00
C PRO A 10 21.71 4.46 12.28
N ASP A 11 22.23 4.84 13.45
CA ASP A 11 21.80 4.26 14.74
C ASP A 11 20.35 4.62 15.07
N GLU A 12 19.91 5.83 14.70
CA GLU A 12 18.53 6.28 14.88
C GLU A 12 17.58 5.56 13.92
N LEU A 13 18.02 5.28 12.69
CA LEU A 13 17.29 4.44 11.74
C LEU A 13 17.17 3.00 12.21
N ASP A 14 18.20 2.46 12.88
CA ASP A 14 18.15 1.12 13.46
C ASP A 14 17.21 1.07 14.67
N ALA A 15 17.27 2.07 15.56
CA ALA A 15 16.36 2.17 16.68
C ALA A 15 14.90 2.28 16.22
N LEU A 16 14.61 3.15 15.26
CA LEU A 16 13.25 3.27 14.70
C LEU A 16 12.86 2.04 13.89
N GLY A 17 13.80 1.41 13.19
CA GLY A 17 13.60 0.13 12.52
C GLY A 17 13.16 -0.97 13.48
N ALA A 18 13.75 -1.04 14.68
CA ALA A 18 13.37 -1.99 15.71
C ALA A 18 11.94 -1.73 16.25
N VAL A 19 11.50 -0.46 16.30
CA VAL A 19 10.11 -0.12 16.64
C VAL A 19 9.15 -0.68 15.58
N VAL A 20 9.48 -0.51 14.30
CA VAL A 20 8.68 -1.05 13.19
C VAL A 20 8.66 -2.58 13.21
N ASP A 21 9.80 -3.23 13.49
CA ASP A 21 9.87 -4.69 13.63
C ASP A 21 9.01 -5.22 14.77
N ALA A 22 9.09 -4.60 15.95
CA ALA A 22 8.28 -4.98 17.10
C ALA A 22 6.78 -4.81 16.82
N TRP A 23 6.41 -3.73 16.11
CA TRP A 23 5.03 -3.54 15.69
C TRP A 23 4.57 -4.62 14.71
N PHE A 24 5.36 -4.95 13.68
CA PHE A 24 5.03 -6.01 12.73
C PHE A 24 4.91 -7.38 13.40
N ALA A 25 5.83 -7.73 14.31
CA ALA A 25 5.80 -8.98 15.05
C ALA A 25 4.50 -9.14 15.85
N ARG A 26 4.11 -8.10 16.60
CA ARG A 26 2.82 -8.07 17.31
C ARG A 26 1.64 -8.17 16.34
N THR A 27 1.68 -7.42 15.25
CA THR A 27 0.57 -7.37 14.29
C THR A 27 0.36 -8.71 13.57
N LEU A 28 1.43 -9.46 13.28
CA LEU A 28 1.35 -10.81 12.73
C LEU A 28 0.64 -11.79 13.67
N GLU A 29 0.75 -11.61 14.99
CA GLU A 29 0.08 -12.44 15.99
C GLU A 29 -1.39 -12.04 16.17
N GLU A 30 -1.69 -10.75 16.07
CA GLU A 30 -2.99 -10.17 16.46
C GLU A 30 -3.95 -9.92 15.28
N ASN A 31 -3.43 -9.65 14.09
CA ASN A 31 -4.21 -9.14 12.97
C ASN A 31 -4.18 -10.12 11.77
N PRO A 32 -5.29 -10.81 11.47
CA PRO A 32 -5.32 -11.83 10.42
C PRO A 32 -5.16 -11.27 9.00
N ILE A 33 -5.27 -9.95 8.81
CA ILE A 33 -5.02 -9.36 7.48
C ILE A 33 -3.53 -9.35 7.13
N LEU A 34 -2.64 -9.36 8.12
CA LEU A 34 -1.20 -9.35 7.90
C LEU A 34 -0.70 -10.80 7.89
N GLU A 35 -0.31 -11.28 6.72
CA GLU A 35 -0.02 -12.69 6.50
C GLU A 35 1.47 -13.03 6.65
N ALA A 36 2.35 -12.12 6.21
CA ALA A 36 3.79 -12.26 6.34
C ALA A 36 4.49 -10.91 6.29
N VAL A 37 5.65 -10.81 6.91
CA VAL A 37 6.54 -9.64 6.81
C VAL A 37 7.96 -10.13 6.59
N GLU A 38 8.63 -9.57 5.59
CA GLU A 38 10.03 -9.85 5.29
C GLU A 38 10.84 -8.55 5.33
N ARG A 39 12.05 -8.63 5.90
CA ARG A 39 13.03 -7.54 5.85
C ARG A 39 13.88 -7.70 4.60
N ASP A 40 14.12 -6.63 3.88
CA ASP A 40 15.04 -6.62 2.74
C ASP A 40 16.50 -6.60 3.25
N PRO A 41 17.29 -7.67 3.07
CA PRO A 41 18.69 -7.69 3.48
C PRO A 41 19.58 -6.79 2.60
N ASP A 42 19.13 -6.45 1.39
CA ASP A 42 19.87 -5.64 0.42
C ASP A 42 19.55 -4.14 0.56
N ALA A 43 18.78 -3.75 1.58
CA ALA A 43 18.55 -2.35 1.90
C ALA A 43 19.88 -1.66 2.22
N GLY A 44 20.12 -0.50 1.59
CA GLY A 44 21.34 0.27 1.80
C GLY A 44 21.53 0.73 3.25
N PRO A 45 22.73 1.18 3.64
CA PRO A 45 23.06 1.48 5.04
C PRO A 45 22.14 2.57 5.65
N MET A 46 21.61 3.47 4.83
CA MET A 46 20.72 4.56 5.22
C MET A 46 19.24 4.28 4.94
N GLU A 47 18.89 3.02 4.73
CA GLU A 47 17.53 2.58 4.42
C GLU A 47 17.19 1.33 5.23
N ARG A 48 15.94 1.24 5.67
CA ARG A 48 15.36 0.01 6.18
C ARG A 48 14.10 -0.27 5.39
N ARG A 49 13.96 -1.48 4.86
CA ARG A 49 12.86 -1.84 3.97
C ARG A 49 12.20 -3.13 4.39
N TRP A 50 10.87 -3.13 4.36
CA TRP A 50 10.03 -4.27 4.67
C TRP A 50 9.06 -4.53 3.53
N PHE A 51 8.70 -5.79 3.36
CA PHE A 51 7.63 -6.25 2.49
C PHE A 51 6.58 -6.93 3.37
N ALA A 52 5.45 -6.26 3.55
CA ALA A 52 4.31 -6.76 4.31
C ALA A 52 3.28 -7.33 3.35
N ARG A 53 3.07 -8.64 3.39
CA ARG A 53 2.03 -9.32 2.60
C ARG A 53 0.73 -9.29 3.39
N VAL A 54 -0.31 -8.74 2.77
CA VAL A 54 -1.64 -8.64 3.34
C VAL A 54 -2.65 -9.42 2.50
N VAL A 55 -3.61 -10.03 3.18
CA VAL A 55 -4.77 -10.68 2.56
C VAL A 55 -5.93 -9.69 2.47
N GLY A 56 -6.64 -9.70 1.34
CA GLY A 56 -7.83 -8.88 1.11
C GLY A 56 -9.09 -9.72 0.94
N GLU A 57 -10.25 -9.06 0.97
CA GLU A 57 -11.55 -9.63 0.62
C GLU A 57 -11.84 -9.51 -0.89
N GLU A 58 -11.32 -8.43 -1.49
CA GLU A 58 -11.52 -8.02 -2.87
C GLU A 58 -10.32 -8.37 -3.74
N LYS A 59 -9.13 -8.04 -3.26
CA LYS A 59 -7.86 -8.44 -3.87
C LYS A 59 -7.22 -9.51 -3.00
N ASP A 60 -7.13 -10.74 -3.50
CA ASP A 60 -6.67 -11.92 -2.75
C ASP A 60 -5.46 -11.64 -1.86
N THR A 61 -4.40 -11.07 -2.45
CA THR A 61 -3.20 -10.63 -1.71
C THR A 61 -2.62 -9.35 -2.30
N SER A 62 -2.01 -8.55 -1.44
CA SER A 62 -1.21 -7.38 -1.79
C SER A 62 0.08 -7.34 -0.99
N THR A 63 1.14 -6.79 -1.56
CA THR A 63 2.40 -6.55 -0.83
C THR A 63 2.58 -5.04 -0.65
N ILE A 64 2.70 -4.63 0.59
CA ILE A 64 3.02 -3.25 0.98
C ILE A 64 4.53 -3.18 1.23
N ARG A 65 5.22 -2.40 0.41
CA ARG A 65 6.63 -2.09 0.60
C ARG A 65 6.75 -0.87 1.51
N PHE A 66 7.32 -1.05 2.69
CA PHE A 66 7.69 0.05 3.58
C PHE A 66 9.16 0.38 3.39
N THR A 67 9.51 1.66 3.33
CA THR A 67 10.89 2.12 3.13
C THR A 67 11.17 3.31 4.05
N LEU A 68 11.84 3.03 5.16
CA LEU A 68 12.30 4.02 6.11
C LEU A 68 13.64 4.58 5.66
N ARG A 69 13.70 5.91 5.55
CA ARG A 69 14.93 6.69 5.29
C ARG A 69 15.06 7.78 6.34
N GLN A 70 16.07 8.63 6.18
CA GLN A 70 16.45 9.66 7.17
C GLN A 70 15.34 10.65 7.58
N ARG A 71 14.28 10.80 6.78
CA ARG A 71 13.21 11.78 7.03
C ARG A 71 11.80 11.23 6.92
N MET A 72 11.61 10.18 6.14
CA MET A 72 10.29 9.69 5.77
C MET A 72 10.27 8.17 5.84
N LEU A 73 9.14 7.64 6.30
CA LEU A 73 8.71 6.28 6.03
C LEU A 73 7.80 6.32 4.80
N HIS A 74 8.29 5.83 3.68
CA HIS A 74 7.48 5.64 2.47
C HIS A 74 6.74 4.31 2.54
N HIS A 75 5.54 4.28 1.96
CA HIS A 75 4.82 3.04 1.70
C HIS A 75 4.35 3.03 0.23
N GLU A 76 4.35 1.84 -0.35
CA GLU A 76 3.95 1.61 -1.73
C GLU A 76 3.30 0.25 -1.86
N THR A 77 2.25 0.15 -2.67
CA THR A 77 1.56 -1.11 -2.98
C THR A 77 1.19 -1.15 -4.44
N TYR A 78 1.52 -2.25 -5.11
CA TYR A 78 0.98 -2.54 -6.43
C TYR A 78 -0.50 -2.90 -6.34
N VAL A 79 -1.35 -2.18 -7.06
CA VAL A 79 -2.80 -2.40 -7.04
C VAL A 79 -3.21 -3.31 -8.19
N MET A 80 -2.88 -2.93 -9.43
CA MET A 80 -3.26 -3.64 -10.65
C MET A 80 -2.44 -3.13 -11.86
N PRO A 81 -2.39 -3.86 -12.98
CA PRO A 81 -1.66 -3.39 -14.16
C PRO A 81 -2.42 -2.22 -14.82
N ALA A 82 -1.83 -1.66 -15.88
CA ALA A 82 -2.51 -0.68 -16.71
C ALA A 82 -3.89 -1.18 -17.16
N PRO A 83 -4.92 -0.32 -17.19
CA PRO A 83 -6.22 -0.71 -17.70
C PRO A 83 -6.12 -1.11 -19.17
N GLU A 84 -6.88 -2.11 -19.58
CA GLU A 84 -6.98 -2.55 -20.98
C GLU A 84 -8.08 -1.79 -21.74
N GLU A 85 -9.04 -1.24 -21.00
CA GLU A 85 -10.24 -0.62 -21.53
C GLU A 85 -10.60 0.63 -20.71
N ASN A 86 -11.41 1.52 -21.30
CA ASN A 86 -12.00 2.67 -20.60
C ASN A 86 -11.02 3.54 -19.79
N HIS A 87 -9.78 3.72 -20.27
CA HIS A 87 -8.67 4.40 -19.57
C HIS A 87 -9.07 5.74 -18.92
N GLY A 88 -9.83 6.59 -19.62
CA GLY A 88 -10.26 7.88 -19.09
C GLY A 88 -11.18 7.74 -17.87
N ALA A 89 -12.18 6.86 -17.94
CA ALA A 89 -13.08 6.57 -16.83
C ALA A 89 -12.34 5.88 -15.68
N PHE A 90 -11.39 5.00 -16.01
CA PHE A 90 -10.54 4.30 -15.04
C PHE A 90 -9.69 5.29 -14.23
N HIS A 91 -8.91 6.16 -14.89
CA HIS A 91 -8.09 7.14 -14.18
C HIS A 91 -8.93 8.18 -13.43
N GLN A 92 -10.07 8.62 -14.00
CA GLN A 92 -10.99 9.51 -13.29
C GLN A 92 -11.53 8.87 -12.00
N HIS A 93 -11.81 7.57 -12.02
CA HIS A 93 -12.26 6.82 -10.84
C HIS A 93 -11.21 6.77 -9.72
N LEU A 94 -9.93 6.61 -10.08
CA LEU A 94 -8.80 6.66 -9.14
C LEU A 94 -8.59 8.07 -8.58
N LEU A 95 -8.53 9.08 -9.45
CA LEU A 95 -8.33 10.48 -9.05
C LEU A 95 -9.40 10.99 -8.09
N LYS A 96 -10.67 10.61 -8.30
CA LYS A 96 -11.76 10.96 -7.38
C LYS A 96 -11.52 10.42 -5.97
N ARG A 97 -10.94 9.22 -5.82
CA ARG A 97 -10.65 8.61 -4.51
C ARG A 97 -9.55 9.32 -3.76
N ASN A 98 -8.55 9.86 -4.45
CA ASN A 98 -7.45 10.58 -3.82
C ASN A 98 -7.94 11.73 -2.92
N SER A 99 -9.07 12.37 -3.24
CA SER A 99 -9.65 13.43 -2.39
C SER A 99 -10.04 12.98 -0.97
N SER A 100 -10.22 11.68 -0.76
CA SER A 100 -10.61 11.09 0.53
C SER A 100 -9.46 10.38 1.26
N LEU A 101 -8.28 10.30 0.63
CA LEU A 101 -7.12 9.63 1.20
C LEU A 101 -6.23 10.63 1.92
N VAL A 102 -5.70 10.24 3.07
CA VAL A 102 -4.73 11.02 3.85
C VAL A 102 -3.44 10.21 3.91
N GLY A 103 -2.32 10.82 3.52
CA GLY A 103 -1.01 10.15 3.52
C GLY A 103 -0.87 9.04 2.47
N ALA A 104 -1.81 8.93 1.52
CA ALA A 104 -1.79 7.98 0.41
C ALA A 104 -2.43 8.57 -0.85
N ALA A 105 -1.99 8.14 -2.03
CA ALA A 105 -2.58 8.50 -3.31
C ALA A 105 -2.41 7.38 -4.34
N PHE A 106 -3.44 7.17 -5.16
CA PHE A 106 -3.30 6.38 -6.38
C PHE A 106 -2.45 7.13 -7.40
N CYS A 107 -1.45 6.45 -7.93
CA CYS A 107 -0.49 6.96 -8.91
C CYS A 107 -0.30 5.95 -10.05
N VAL A 108 0.16 6.46 -11.20
CA VAL A 108 0.60 5.65 -12.34
C VAL A 108 2.11 5.43 -12.20
N GLY A 109 2.52 4.17 -12.17
CA GLY A 109 3.91 3.72 -12.08
C GLY A 109 4.47 3.31 -13.44
N GLU A 110 5.53 2.51 -13.41
CA GLU A 110 6.10 1.90 -14.62
C GLU A 110 5.08 1.00 -15.33
N GLU A 111 5.19 0.92 -16.66
CA GLU A 111 4.26 0.19 -17.52
C GLU A 111 2.78 0.59 -17.32
N ASP A 112 2.55 1.84 -16.92
CA ASP A 112 1.23 2.39 -16.56
C ASP A 112 0.50 1.61 -15.44
N ALA A 113 1.23 0.84 -14.64
CA ALA A 113 0.68 0.12 -13.50
C ALA A 113 0.07 1.08 -12.47
N VAL A 114 -1.01 0.67 -11.82
CA VAL A 114 -1.60 1.45 -10.73
C VAL A 114 -0.92 1.09 -9.42
N LEU A 115 -0.36 2.10 -8.78
CA LEU A 115 0.24 2.02 -7.46
C LEU A 115 -0.62 2.81 -6.46
N LEU A 116 -0.58 2.40 -5.21
CA LEU A 116 -0.99 3.22 -4.07
C LEU A 116 0.28 3.58 -3.30
N VAL A 117 0.59 4.87 -3.24
CA VAL A 117 1.85 5.37 -2.67
C VAL A 117 1.59 6.40 -1.59
N GLY A 118 2.50 6.51 -0.64
CA GLY A 118 2.47 7.57 0.35
C GLY A 118 3.71 7.63 1.20
N ALA A 119 3.75 8.58 2.12
CA ALA A 119 4.84 8.73 3.06
C ALA A 119 4.40 9.52 4.30
N VAL A 120 5.02 9.22 5.43
CA VAL A 120 4.88 9.96 6.68
C VAL A 120 6.26 10.35 7.20
N PRO A 121 6.39 11.45 7.97
CA PRO A 121 7.65 11.80 8.58
C PRO A 121 8.17 10.67 9.48
N ALA A 122 9.45 10.34 9.41
CA ALA A 122 10.05 9.30 10.23
C ALA A 122 9.89 9.60 11.74
N SER A 123 9.87 10.89 12.10
CA SER A 123 9.66 11.34 13.48
C SER A 123 8.26 11.09 14.03
N THR A 124 7.27 10.76 13.18
CA THR A 124 5.90 10.43 13.60
C THR A 124 5.63 8.93 13.58
N VAL A 125 6.63 8.10 13.25
CA VAL A 125 6.47 6.66 13.18
C VAL A 125 6.38 6.09 14.60
N ASP A 126 5.19 5.63 14.95
CA ASP A 126 4.88 4.86 16.13
C ASP A 126 3.87 3.75 15.78
N ALA A 127 3.50 2.92 16.75
CA ALA A 127 2.54 1.84 16.53
C ALA A 127 1.19 2.35 15.99
N ALA A 128 0.71 3.50 16.45
CA ALA A 128 -0.57 4.04 16.04
C ALA A 128 -0.54 4.60 14.61
N GLU A 129 0.57 5.22 14.20
CA GLU A 129 0.78 5.65 12.82
C GLU A 129 0.92 4.46 11.88
N LEU A 130 1.62 3.41 12.28
CA LEU A 130 1.74 2.17 11.50
C LEU A 130 0.39 1.46 11.35
N ASP A 131 -0.42 1.37 12.41
CA ASP A 131 -1.80 0.85 12.36
C ASP A 131 -2.67 1.68 11.40
N ARG A 132 -2.58 3.01 11.45
CA ARG A 132 -3.29 3.92 10.54
C ARG A 132 -2.87 3.71 9.08
N LEU A 133 -1.56 3.57 8.83
CA LEU A 133 -1.03 3.34 7.49
C LEU A 133 -1.51 2.01 6.91
N LEU A 134 -1.37 0.91 7.66
CA LEU A 134 -1.83 -0.41 7.24
C LEU A 134 -3.33 -0.41 6.92
N GLY A 135 -4.14 0.15 7.83
CA GLY A 135 -5.59 0.25 7.64
C GLY A 135 -5.98 1.13 6.44
N THR A 136 -5.27 2.24 6.23
CA THR A 136 -5.51 3.16 5.09
C THR A 136 -5.19 2.48 3.76
N VAL A 137 -4.02 1.84 3.66
CA VAL A 137 -3.59 1.15 2.44
C VAL A 137 -4.54 0.00 2.11
N TRP A 138 -4.82 -0.87 3.09
CA TRP A 138 -5.73 -1.99 2.91
C TRP A 138 -7.13 -1.51 2.47
N THR A 139 -7.73 -0.58 3.20
CA THR A 139 -9.08 -0.06 2.89
C THR A 139 -9.13 0.61 1.51
N ALA A 140 -8.10 1.35 1.13
CA ALA A 140 -8.04 2.03 -0.15
C ALA A 140 -7.99 1.03 -1.31
N VAL A 141 -7.16 -0.02 -1.20
CA VAL A 141 -7.09 -1.11 -2.18
C VAL A 141 -8.47 -1.79 -2.30
N GLU A 142 -9.03 -2.24 -1.19
CA GLU A 142 -10.29 -3.00 -1.16
C GLU A 142 -11.47 -2.21 -1.76
N ARG A 143 -11.65 -0.94 -1.35
CA ARG A 143 -12.74 -0.08 -1.86
C ARG A 143 -12.56 0.32 -3.33
N CYS A 144 -11.36 0.18 -3.87
CA CYS A 144 -11.07 0.53 -5.26
C CYS A 144 -11.16 -0.69 -6.18
N PHE A 145 -10.66 -1.83 -5.73
CA PHE A 145 -10.27 -2.95 -6.60
C PHE A 145 -11.39 -3.44 -7.52
N ARG A 146 -12.52 -3.92 -6.98
CA ARG A 146 -13.65 -4.43 -7.80
C ARG A 146 -14.19 -3.42 -8.80
N SER A 147 -14.22 -2.15 -8.44
CA SER A 147 -14.77 -1.10 -9.31
C SER A 147 -13.77 -0.73 -10.41
N ALA A 148 -12.49 -0.63 -10.08
CA ALA A 148 -11.42 -0.43 -11.04
C ALA A 148 -11.34 -1.60 -12.04
N LEU A 149 -11.47 -2.84 -11.58
CA LEU A 149 -11.55 -4.03 -12.45
C LEU A 149 -12.71 -3.95 -13.43
N ARG A 150 -13.92 -3.63 -12.96
CA ARG A 150 -15.11 -3.50 -13.81
C ARG A 150 -15.00 -2.42 -14.87
N ILE A 151 -14.21 -1.37 -14.62
CA ILE A 151 -14.00 -0.27 -15.57
C ILE A 151 -12.87 -0.63 -16.54
N GLY A 152 -11.69 -0.97 -16.02
CA GLY A 152 -10.44 -1.11 -16.78
C GLY A 152 -10.23 -2.46 -17.44
N PHE A 153 -10.98 -3.49 -17.02
CA PHE A 153 -10.81 -4.88 -17.46
C PHE A 153 -12.18 -5.54 -17.70
N ALA A 154 -13.14 -4.77 -18.22
CA ALA A 154 -14.53 -5.21 -18.35
C ALA A 154 -14.67 -6.54 -19.11
N SER A 155 -13.90 -6.76 -20.17
CA SER A 155 -13.93 -8.01 -20.94
C SER A 155 -13.42 -9.22 -20.15
N ARG A 156 -12.50 -9.03 -19.19
CA ARG A 156 -12.00 -10.11 -18.32
C ARG A 156 -13.00 -10.50 -17.25
N VAL A 157 -13.75 -9.53 -16.73
CA VAL A 157 -14.79 -9.76 -15.72
C VAL A 157 -16.08 -10.31 -16.34
N GLY A 158 -16.40 -9.89 -17.58
CA GLY A 158 -17.59 -10.32 -18.33
C GLY A 158 -17.53 -11.74 -18.91
N GLY A 159 -16.36 -12.40 -18.87
CA GLY A 159 -16.14 -13.76 -19.37
C GLY A 159 -16.54 -14.89 -18.42
N LEU A 160 -17.01 -14.61 -17.21
CA LEU A 160 -17.63 -15.63 -16.36
C LEU A 160 -18.95 -16.06 -17.04
N PRO A 161 -19.14 -17.37 -17.37
CA PRO A 161 -20.39 -17.82 -17.96
C PRO A 161 -21.53 -17.40 -17.03
N ARG A 162 -22.53 -16.73 -17.61
CA ARG A 162 -23.82 -16.53 -16.93
C ARG A 162 -24.37 -17.92 -16.61
N ALA A 163 -24.18 -18.38 -15.38
CA ALA A 163 -24.90 -19.52 -14.86
C ALA A 163 -26.37 -19.12 -14.70
N HIS A 164 -27.13 -19.22 -15.77
CA HIS A 164 -28.33 -20.06 -15.89
C HIS A 164 -29.08 -19.71 -17.17
N GLY A 165 -29.15 -20.68 -18.07
CA GLY A 165 -30.43 -20.99 -18.70
C GLY A 165 -31.28 -21.80 -17.71
N ALA A 166 -32.58 -21.56 -17.70
CA ALA A 166 -33.62 -22.57 -17.57
C ALA A 166 -35.00 -21.90 -17.71
N SER A 167 -35.72 -22.34 -18.75
CA SER A 167 -37.11 -22.05 -19.16
C SER A 167 -37.35 -20.75 -19.93
#